data_AF-A0A960C186-F1
#
_entry.id   AF-A0A960C186-F1
#
_cell.length_a   1.000
_cell.length_b   1.000
_cell.length_c   1.000
_cell.angle_alpha   90.00
_cell.angle_beta   90.00
_cell.angle_gamma   90.00
#
_symmetry.space_group_name_H-M   'P 1'
#
loop_
_entity.id
_entity.type
_entity.pdbx_description
1 polymer ?
#
loop_
_entity_poly.entity_id
_entity_poly.type
_entity_poly.pdbx_seq_one_letter_code
_entity_poly.pdbx_strand_id
1 'polypeptide(L)'
;MVEGRISAGVVVGDGSDVGGGASIMGTLSGGGTEVISVGRRCLLGANSGLGISVGDDCVIEAGLYVTAGTKVTLADGRTVKARELSGGSNLLFRRNSMTGAVEAVSRDGSGITLNDALHTN
;
A
#
# COMPACT_ATOMS: atom_id res chain seq x y z
N MET A 1 2.32 -13.09 4.81
CA MET A 1 2.74 -12.82 6.21
C MET A 1 1.88 -11.72 6.81
N VAL A 2 1.53 -11.79 8.11
CA VAL A 2 0.72 -10.75 8.78
C VAL A 2 1.33 -10.34 10.12
N GLU A 3 1.92 -9.15 10.15
CA GLU A 3 2.57 -8.53 11.31
C GLU A 3 1.99 -7.13 11.63
N GLY A 4 0.96 -6.70 10.89
CA GLY A 4 0.23 -5.45 11.09
C GLY A 4 -1.24 -5.65 11.45
N ARG A 5 -2.04 -4.59 11.29
CA ARG A 5 -3.46 -4.53 11.64
C ARG A 5 -4.32 -4.62 10.38
N ILE A 6 -5.20 -5.62 10.34
CA ILE A 6 -6.23 -5.80 9.30
C ILE A 6 -7.59 -5.44 9.91
N SER A 7 -8.21 -4.37 9.43
CA SER A 7 -9.53 -3.93 9.92
C SER A 7 -10.65 -4.88 9.49
N ALA A 8 -11.80 -4.81 10.18
CA ALA A 8 -12.97 -5.62 9.85
C ALA A 8 -13.42 -5.44 8.39
N GLY A 9 -13.70 -6.55 7.71
CA GLY A 9 -14.11 -6.60 6.31
C GLY A 9 -12.97 -6.57 5.29
N VAL A 10 -11.77 -6.12 5.68
CA VAL A 10 -10.61 -6.05 4.77
C VAL A 10 -10.17 -7.44 4.37
N VAL A 11 -9.93 -7.61 3.06
CA VAL A 11 -9.36 -8.84 2.49
C VAL A 11 -7.95 -8.57 2.00
N VAL A 12 -7.03 -9.49 2.30
CA VAL A 12 -5.64 -9.48 1.83
C VAL A 12 -5.44 -10.70 0.94
N GLY A 13 -4.99 -10.47 -0.29
CA GLY A 13 -4.78 -11.50 -1.30
C GLY A 13 -3.55 -12.38 -1.04
N ASP A 14 -3.47 -13.45 -1.82
CA ASP A 14 -2.41 -14.45 -1.72
C ASP A 14 -1.01 -13.87 -1.97
N GLY A 15 -0.03 -14.36 -1.20
CA GLY A 15 1.37 -13.90 -1.25
C GLY A 15 1.58 -12.44 -0.83
N SER A 16 0.58 -11.76 -0.27
CA SER A 16 0.73 -10.40 0.24
C SER A 16 1.22 -10.38 1.69
N ASP A 17 2.10 -9.43 1.99
CA ASP A 17 2.73 -9.28 3.28
C ASP A 17 2.36 -7.95 3.94
N VAL A 18 1.84 -8.05 5.16
CA VAL A 18 1.49 -6.92 6.01
C VAL A 18 2.58 -6.75 7.06
N GLY A 19 3.55 -5.87 6.81
CA GLY A 19 4.73 -5.70 7.66
C GLY A 19 4.43 -5.20 9.08
N GLY A 20 5.40 -5.40 9.98
CA GLY A 20 5.29 -5.08 11.41
C GLY A 20 4.71 -3.71 11.71
N GLY A 21 3.57 -3.67 12.41
CA GLY A 21 2.92 -2.42 12.82
C GLY A 21 2.18 -1.67 11.71
N ALA A 22 2.12 -2.20 10.48
CA ALA A 22 1.35 -1.61 9.39
C ALA A 22 -0.15 -1.49 9.72
N SER A 23 -0.84 -0.55 9.07
CA SER A 23 -2.27 -0.29 9.25
C SER A 23 -3.03 -0.47 7.95
N ILE A 24 -4.06 -1.31 7.91
CA ILE A 24 -5.04 -1.31 6.82
C ILE A 24 -6.36 -0.79 7.36
N MET A 25 -6.81 0.33 6.83
CA MET A 25 -8.07 0.95 7.19
C MET A 25 -9.26 0.09 6.72
N GLY A 26 -10.37 0.06 7.47
CA GLY A 26 -11.51 -0.81 7.19
C GLY A 26 -12.36 -0.32 6.01
N THR A 27 -13.15 0.72 6.26
CA THR A 27 -13.84 1.47 5.22
C THR A 27 -13.04 2.71 4.87
N LEU A 28 -13.25 3.27 3.68
CA LEU A 28 -12.64 4.55 3.29
C LEU A 28 -13.07 5.66 4.28
N SER A 29 -12.31 5.87 5.37
CA SER A 29 -12.65 6.78 6.46
C SER A 29 -12.50 8.22 5.99
N GLY A 30 -13.61 8.71 5.44
CA GLY A 30 -13.82 10.02 4.85
C GLY A 30 -15.21 10.13 4.21
N GLY A 31 -16.15 9.25 4.61
CA GLY A 31 -17.50 9.12 4.05
C GLY A 31 -17.71 8.00 3.04
N GLY A 32 -16.75 7.08 2.83
CA GLY A 32 -16.90 5.97 1.89
C GLY A 32 -17.48 4.71 2.52
N THR A 33 -18.37 4.05 1.79
CA THR A 33 -18.98 2.75 2.14
C THR A 33 -18.15 1.56 1.64
N GLU A 34 -17.14 1.79 0.81
CA GLU A 34 -16.30 0.72 0.28
C GLU A 34 -15.29 0.23 1.31
N VAL A 35 -15.23 -1.10 1.42
CA VAL A 35 -14.28 -1.83 2.24
C VAL A 35 -12.98 -1.99 1.47
N ILE A 36 -11.86 -1.65 2.11
CA ILE A 36 -10.54 -1.70 1.50
C ILE A 36 -10.10 -3.15 1.29
N SER A 37 -9.44 -3.40 0.16
CA SER A 37 -8.80 -4.68 -0.15
C SER A 37 -7.35 -4.49 -0.59
N VAL A 38 -6.53 -5.52 -0.34
CA VAL A 38 -5.16 -5.64 -0.84
C VAL A 38 -5.14 -6.85 -1.77
N GLY A 39 -4.66 -6.67 -3.01
CA GLY A 39 -4.50 -7.76 -3.98
C GLY A 39 -3.41 -8.76 -3.60
N ARG A 40 -2.89 -9.47 -4.60
CA ARG A 40 -1.86 -10.50 -4.43
C ARG A 40 -0.45 -9.93 -4.53
N ARG A 41 0.51 -10.59 -3.88
CA ARG A 41 1.96 -10.25 -3.96
C ARG A 41 2.27 -8.79 -3.62
N CYS A 42 1.46 -8.19 -2.75
CA CYS A 42 1.66 -6.84 -2.27
C CYS A 42 2.58 -6.83 -1.05
N LEU A 43 3.30 -5.73 -0.83
CA LEU A 43 4.10 -5.51 0.37
C LEU A 43 3.69 -4.20 1.04
N LEU A 44 3.16 -4.29 2.25
CA LEU A 44 3.01 -3.15 3.15
C LEU A 44 4.23 -3.09 4.06
N GLY A 45 5.08 -2.09 3.90
CA GLY A 45 6.27 -1.92 4.73
C GLY A 45 5.93 -1.74 6.21
N ALA A 46 6.90 -2.03 7.09
CA ALA A 46 6.72 -1.84 8.53
C ALA A 46 6.26 -0.41 8.87
N ASN A 47 5.32 -0.28 9.80
CA ASN A 47 4.69 0.98 10.20
C ASN A 47 4.06 1.80 9.06
N SER A 48 3.83 1.20 7.88
CA SER A 48 3.07 1.84 6.82
C SER A 48 1.58 1.92 7.17
N GLY A 49 0.82 2.66 6.36
CA GLY A 49 -0.63 2.66 6.45
C GLY A 49 -1.28 2.77 5.09
N LEU A 50 -2.39 2.06 4.93
CA LEU A 50 -3.13 2.00 3.69
C LEU A 50 -4.60 2.36 3.93
N GLY A 51 -5.04 3.39 3.23
CA GLY A 51 -6.38 3.93 3.28
C GLY A 51 -7.11 3.97 1.93
N ILE A 52 -6.67 3.16 0.96
CA ILE A 52 -7.30 2.91 -0.34
C ILE A 52 -7.15 1.42 -0.67
N SER A 53 -7.96 0.87 -1.58
CA SER A 53 -7.68 -0.47 -2.08
C SER A 53 -6.48 -0.45 -3.02
N VAL A 54 -5.74 -1.56 -3.08
CA VAL A 54 -4.68 -1.78 -4.09
C VAL A 54 -4.91 -3.12 -4.77
N GLY A 55 -4.62 -3.17 -6.06
CA GLY A 55 -4.61 -4.40 -6.85
C GLY A 55 -3.39 -5.26 -6.52
N ASP A 56 -2.90 -5.99 -7.52
CA ASP A 56 -1.77 -6.90 -7.36
C ASP A 56 -0.42 -6.16 -7.45
N ASP A 57 0.62 -6.75 -6.86
CA ASP A 57 2.02 -6.34 -7.01
C ASP A 57 2.31 -4.89 -6.56
N CYS A 58 1.53 -4.39 -5.60
CA CYS A 58 1.69 -3.05 -5.04
C CYS A 58 2.59 -3.03 -3.80
N VAL A 59 3.25 -1.89 -3.57
CA VAL A 59 4.18 -1.71 -2.44
C VAL A 59 3.91 -0.38 -1.78
N ILE A 60 3.82 -0.39 -0.46
CA ILE A 60 3.81 0.83 0.36
C ILE A 60 5.11 0.86 1.15
N GLU A 61 5.90 1.92 0.97
CA GLU A 61 7.13 2.14 1.73
C GLU A 61 6.90 2.07 3.25
N ALA A 62 7.88 1.55 3.98
CA ALA A 62 7.87 1.57 5.44
C ALA A 62 7.68 3.00 5.99
N GLY A 63 6.84 3.14 7.00
CA GLY A 63 6.52 4.43 7.62
C GLY A 63 5.64 5.37 6.79
N LEU A 64 5.24 5.01 5.56
CA LEU A 64 4.33 5.81 4.75
C LEU A 64 2.87 5.44 5.00
N TYR A 65 2.06 6.42 5.40
CA TYR A 65 0.60 6.29 5.42
C TYR A 65 -0.03 6.94 4.18
N VAL A 66 -0.67 6.14 3.33
CA VAL A 66 -1.42 6.58 2.14
C VAL A 66 -2.91 6.63 2.47
N THR A 67 -3.42 7.81 2.79
CA THR A 67 -4.87 8.04 2.98
C THR A 67 -5.55 8.32 1.63
N ALA A 68 -6.86 8.12 1.53
CA ALA A 68 -7.63 8.44 0.31
C ALA A 68 -7.46 9.89 -0.19
N GLY A 69 -7.23 10.83 0.73
CA GLY A 69 -7.02 12.25 0.42
C GLY A 69 -5.57 12.64 0.14
N THR A 70 -4.60 11.73 0.40
CA THR A 70 -3.18 11.99 0.18
C THR A 70 -2.95 12.42 -1.27
N LYS A 71 -2.26 13.53 -1.46
CA LYS A 71 -1.83 14.01 -2.78
C LYS A 71 -0.59 13.23 -3.21
N VAL A 72 -0.69 12.56 -4.35
CA VAL A 72 0.34 11.66 -4.88
C VAL A 72 0.81 12.18 -6.22
N THR A 73 2.11 12.40 -6.35
CA THR A 73 2.77 12.78 -7.60
C THR A 73 3.07 11.54 -8.42
N LEU A 74 2.67 11.55 -9.69
CA LEU A 74 2.88 10.47 -10.64
C LEU A 74 4.19 10.70 -11.43
N ALA A 75 4.65 9.66 -12.13
CA ALA A 75 5.85 9.72 -12.96
C ALA A 75 5.77 10.78 -14.09
N ASP A 76 4.56 11.12 -14.55
CA ASP A 76 4.33 12.16 -15.56
C ASP A 76 4.25 13.58 -14.97
N GLY A 77 4.49 13.73 -13.66
CA GLY A 77 4.48 15.00 -12.95
C GLY A 77 3.10 15.47 -12.49
N ARG A 78 2.01 14.78 -12.87
CA ARG A 78 0.67 15.11 -12.36
C ARG A 78 0.53 14.74 -10.90
N THR A 79 -0.29 15.50 -10.16
CA THR A 79 -0.65 15.19 -8.78
C THR A 79 -2.14 14.85 -8.68
N VAL A 80 -2.45 13.64 -8.22
CA VAL A 80 -3.83 13.14 -8.03
C VAL A 80 -4.10 12.87 -6.55
N LYS A 81 -5.37 12.68 -6.15
CA LYS A 81 -5.66 12.09 -4.84
C LYS A 81 -5.44 10.59 -4.90
N ALA A 82 -4.91 9.98 -3.84
CA ALA A 82 -4.64 8.54 -3.81
C ALA A 82 -5.89 7.68 -4.10
N ARG A 83 -7.10 8.14 -3.73
CA ARG A 83 -8.36 7.47 -4.08
C ARG A 83 -8.54 7.21 -5.58
N GLU A 84 -7.94 8.03 -6.44
CA GLU A 84 -8.02 7.88 -7.90
C GLU A 84 -7.14 6.73 -8.40
N LEU A 85 -6.23 6.23 -7.57
CA LEU A 85 -5.37 5.08 -7.82
C LEU A 85 -5.90 3.80 -7.15
N SER A 86 -7.06 3.86 -6.49
CA SER A 86 -7.64 2.73 -5.76
C SER A 86 -7.88 1.54 -6.71
N GLY A 87 -7.44 0.35 -6.30
CA GLY A 87 -7.50 -0.88 -7.10
C GLY A 87 -6.41 -0.99 -8.18
N GLY A 88 -5.56 0.02 -8.35
CA GLY A 88 -4.42 -0.02 -9.26
C GLY A 88 -3.41 -1.11 -8.85
N SER A 89 -2.81 -1.77 -9.85
CA SER A 89 -1.77 -2.79 -9.68
C SER A 89 -0.41 -2.24 -10.09
N ASN A 90 0.68 -2.89 -9.68
CA ASN A 90 2.04 -2.54 -10.05
C ASN A 90 2.46 -1.11 -9.64
N LEU A 91 2.04 -0.67 -8.45
CA LEU A 91 2.38 0.67 -7.93
C LEU A 91 3.30 0.56 -6.72
N LEU A 92 4.37 1.36 -6.70
CA LEU A 92 5.15 1.65 -5.50
C LEU A 92 4.77 3.04 -5.00
N PHE A 93 4.20 3.11 -3.80
CA PHE A 93 4.01 4.35 -3.07
C PHE A 93 5.20 4.59 -2.16
N ARG A 94 5.82 5.77 -2.29
CA ARG A 94 6.97 6.18 -1.47
C ARG A 94 6.89 7.67 -1.13
N ARG A 95 7.62 8.08 -0.11
CA ARG A 95 7.90 9.48 0.21
C ARG A 95 9.30 9.81 -0.27
N ASN A 96 9.41 10.79 -1.15
CA ASN A 96 10.69 11.34 -1.54
C ASN A 96 11.33 11.99 -0.31
N SER A 97 12.45 11.46 0.16
CA SER A 97 13.12 11.91 1.38
C SER A 97 13.78 13.30 1.25
N MET A 98 14.00 13.77 0.02
CA MET A 98 14.58 15.09 -0.24
C MET A 98 13.51 16.18 -0.31
N THR A 99 12.33 15.88 -0.86
CA THR A 99 11.26 16.88 -1.10
C THR A 99 10.06 16.72 -0.16
N GLY A 100 9.92 15.57 0.49
CA GLY A 100 8.74 15.21 1.28
C GLY A 100 7.51 14.83 0.45
N ALA A 101 7.57 14.90 -0.89
CA ALA A 101 6.45 14.55 -1.76
C ALA A 101 6.11 13.05 -1.65
N VAL A 102 4.83 12.72 -1.60
CA VAL A 102 4.37 11.34 -1.77
C VAL A 102 4.26 11.06 -3.27
N GLU A 103 4.91 10.01 -3.72
CA GLU A 103 5.04 9.61 -5.12
C GLU A 103 4.42 8.23 -5.32
N ALA A 104 3.82 8.02 -6.50
CA ALA A 104 3.50 6.69 -7.01
C ALA A 104 4.28 6.45 -8.30
N VAL A 105 5.08 5.39 -8.30
CA VAL A 105 5.87 4.98 -9.47
C VAL A 105 5.44 3.60 -9.93
N SER A 106 5.45 3.38 -11.25
CA SER A 106 5.12 2.09 -11.84
C SER A 106 6.21 1.06 -11.51
N ARG A 107 5.77 -0.17 -11.24
CA ARG A 107 6.59 -1.36 -11.11
C ARG A 107 6.42 -2.24 -12.35
N ASP A 108 7.37 -3.13 -12.57
CA ASP A 108 7.34 -4.16 -13.61
C ASP A 108 6.47 -5.38 -13.25
N GLY A 109 5.99 -5.45 -12.01
CA GLY A 109 5.04 -6.47 -11.54
C GLY A 109 5.68 -7.78 -11.09
N SER A 110 6.98 -7.80 -10.82
CA SER A 110 7.68 -9.03 -10.40
C SER A 110 7.49 -9.41 -8.92
N GLY A 111 6.52 -8.83 -8.20
CA GLY A 111 6.38 -8.99 -6.75
C GLY A 111 7.55 -8.40 -5.94
N ILE A 112 7.48 -8.43 -4.61
CA ILE A 112 8.67 -8.33 -3.74
C ILE A 112 8.75 -9.65 -2.97
N THR A 113 9.86 -10.37 -3.11
CA THR A 113 10.14 -11.53 -2.29
C THR A 113 10.89 -11.08 -1.04
N LEU A 114 10.30 -11.28 0.14
CA LEU A 114 11.04 -11.14 1.40
C LEU A 114 12.15 -12.19 1.44
N ASN A 115 13.24 -11.88 2.13
CA ASN A 115 14.35 -12.83 2.29
C ASN A 115 13.90 -13.97 3.20
N ASP A 116 13.68 -15.16 2.63
CA ASP A 116 13.25 -16.36 3.35
C ASP A 116 14.13 -16.70 4.56
N ALA A 117 15.44 -16.36 4.50
CA ALA A 117 16.37 -16.58 5.59
C ALA A 117 16.09 -15.74 6.86
N LEU A 118 15.35 -14.63 6.72
CA LEU A 118 14.92 -13.79 7.85
C LEU A 118 13.65 -14.32 8.53
N HIS A 119 12.98 -15.31 7.95
CA HIS A 119 11.67 -15.82 8.39
C HIS A 119 11.69 -17.31 8.72
N THR A 120 12.86 -17.93 8.75
CA THR A 120 13.04 -19.31 9.24
C THR A 120 13.23 -19.26 10.75
N ASN A 121 12.20 -19.66 11.52
CA ASN A 121 12.28 -19.86 12.97
C ASN A 121 12.48 -21.34 13.30
#